data_AF-A0A969JT35-F1
#
_entry.id   AF-A0A969JT35-F1
#
_cell.length_a   1.000
_cell.length_b   1.000
_cell.length_c   1.000
_cell.angle_alpha   90.00
_cell.angle_beta   90.00
_cell.angle_gamma   90.00
#
_symmetry.space_group_name_H-M   'P 1'
#
loop_
_entity.id
_entity.type
_entity.pdbx_description
1 polymer ?
#
loop_
_entity_poly.entity_id
_entity_poly.type
_entity_poly.pdbx_seq_one_letter_code
_entity_poly.pdbx_strand_id
1 'polypeptide(L)'
;MSTPDLDALATLQQLPQATHCLARMGSWLEELLARDRRGELGGGLSVAQHLERLRGFGASEIGTLVGEHRGLYNPFDTARELVARKLLLDLPEPGNAHLRRGVSLEPLIRAEFLQQSGAIRREDLTQQLAAHRPSQWPWMQATPDDVVEINGVLGVIDYKAPAEPISEVSLSYHCQLHQIGLLAQDVGLPLAFRAVVAWNMASWSPDVLPCPHDPALEQEIIAAGSHYWTHHVLTGELPPWPTTPRLNLSLAEVTVEAKQEIEALANRFLRLEMLAKEAKTLKDEARERLFAQCHTHQLGQDVASGAVKLTPQSSWDKDAVEARLSEVQRVQFTIAQWDT
;
A
#
# COMPACT_ATOMS: atom_id res chain seq x y z
N MET A 1 13.02 -30.85 20.44
CA MET A 1 12.98 -30.00 19.22
C MET A 1 11.62 -30.25 18.59
N SER A 2 10.63 -29.39 18.88
CA SER A 2 9.35 -29.45 18.17
C SER A 2 9.63 -29.11 16.71
N THR A 3 9.23 -29.98 15.78
CA THR A 3 9.24 -29.66 14.35
C THR A 3 8.26 -28.51 14.13
N PRO A 4 8.69 -27.32 13.66
CA PRO A 4 7.83 -26.14 13.51
C PRO A 4 6.56 -26.41 12.68
N ASP A 5 6.60 -27.43 11.82
CA ASP A 5 5.48 -27.90 11.02
C ASP A 5 4.33 -28.53 11.85
N LEU A 6 4.66 -29.20 12.96
CA LEU A 6 3.63 -29.81 13.83
C LEU A 6 2.87 -28.75 14.63
N ASP A 7 3.56 -27.71 15.10
CA ASP A 7 2.93 -26.61 15.85
C ASP A 7 2.03 -25.75 14.95
N ALA A 8 2.44 -25.54 13.68
CA ALA A 8 1.64 -24.84 12.68
C ALA A 8 0.36 -25.62 12.30
N LEU A 9 0.45 -26.93 12.12
CA LEU A 9 -0.72 -27.76 11.84
C LEU A 9 -1.70 -27.79 13.03
N ALA A 10 -1.19 -27.90 14.25
CA ALA A 10 -2.01 -27.81 15.45
C ALA A 10 -2.73 -26.46 15.55
N THR A 11 -2.08 -25.37 15.16
CA THR A 11 -2.68 -24.04 15.08
C THR A 11 -3.86 -24.00 14.09
N LEU A 12 -3.70 -24.59 12.90
CA LEU A 12 -4.78 -24.70 11.92
C LEU A 12 -5.97 -25.52 12.43
N GLN A 13 -5.70 -26.61 13.15
CA GLN A 13 -6.74 -27.47 13.72
C GLN A 13 -7.56 -26.79 14.83
N GLN A 14 -7.03 -25.72 15.44
CA GLN A 14 -7.72 -24.91 16.45
C GLN A 14 -8.52 -23.74 15.86
N LEU A 15 -8.56 -23.59 14.53
CA LEU A 15 -9.38 -22.56 13.90
C LEU A 15 -10.88 -22.87 14.08
N PRO A 16 -11.74 -21.85 14.29
CA PRO A 16 -13.19 -22.07 14.40
C PRO A 16 -13.81 -22.80 13.20
N GLN A 17 -13.26 -22.57 12.00
CA GLN A 17 -13.66 -23.17 10.73
C GLN A 17 -12.90 -24.46 10.37
N ALA A 18 -12.09 -25.01 11.29
CA ALA A 18 -11.18 -26.10 11.02
C ALA A 18 -11.86 -27.32 10.39
N THR A 19 -13.05 -27.68 10.85
CA THR A 19 -13.85 -28.83 10.37
C THR A 19 -14.09 -28.80 8.86
N HIS A 20 -14.20 -27.61 8.27
CA HIS A 20 -14.44 -27.41 6.83
C HIS A 20 -13.17 -27.46 5.98
N CYS A 21 -11.99 -27.44 6.62
CA CYS A 21 -10.70 -27.30 5.96
C CYS A 21 -9.79 -28.53 6.16
N LEU A 22 -10.17 -29.49 7.01
CA LEU A 22 -9.33 -30.63 7.43
C LEU A 22 -8.61 -31.33 6.26
N ALA A 23 -9.32 -31.61 5.17
CA ALA A 23 -8.77 -32.36 4.03
C ALA A 23 -7.64 -31.64 3.27
N ARG A 24 -7.53 -30.31 3.42
CA ARG A 24 -6.56 -29.47 2.69
C ARG A 24 -5.52 -28.77 3.58
N MET A 25 -5.67 -28.80 4.90
CA MET A 25 -4.76 -28.13 5.84
C MET A 25 -3.30 -28.50 5.61
N GLY A 26 -3.00 -29.80 5.47
CA GLY A 26 -1.64 -30.30 5.26
C GLY A 26 -1.02 -29.74 3.99
N SER A 27 -1.66 -29.95 2.84
CA SER A 27 -1.15 -29.45 1.54
C SER A 27 -1.06 -27.93 1.49
N TRP A 28 -2.02 -27.22 2.11
CA TRP A 28 -1.99 -25.75 2.17
C TRP A 28 -0.80 -25.25 3.01
N LEU A 29 -0.55 -25.86 4.17
CA LEU A 29 0.57 -25.49 5.04
C LEU A 29 1.93 -25.80 4.38
N GLU A 30 2.04 -26.96 3.73
CA GLU A 30 3.25 -27.33 3.00
C GLU A 30 3.61 -26.31 1.92
N GLU A 31 2.62 -25.86 1.13
CA GLU A 31 2.85 -24.85 0.10
C GLU A 31 3.12 -23.46 0.70
N LEU A 32 2.45 -23.08 1.79
CA LEU A 32 2.76 -21.82 2.49
C LEU A 32 4.22 -21.78 2.96
N LEU A 33 4.70 -22.87 3.58
CA LEU A 33 6.09 -23.02 4.01
C LEU A 33 7.06 -23.06 2.82
N ALA A 34 6.65 -23.65 1.70
CA ALA A 34 7.44 -23.63 0.48
C ALA A 34 7.60 -22.22 -0.09
N ARG A 35 6.54 -21.40 -0.09
CA ARG A 35 6.59 -19.97 -0.45
C ARG A 35 7.49 -19.17 0.48
N ASP A 36 7.43 -19.42 1.78
CA ASP A 36 8.30 -18.76 2.76
C ASP A 36 9.78 -19.01 2.46
N ARG A 37 10.15 -20.27 2.21
CA ARG A 37 11.53 -20.65 1.83
C ARG A 37 12.01 -20.00 0.53
N ARG A 38 11.09 -19.67 -0.38
CA ARG A 38 11.39 -18.96 -1.63
C ARG A 38 11.38 -17.43 -1.46
N GLY A 39 11.04 -16.91 -0.29
CA GLY A 39 10.88 -15.47 -0.06
C GLY A 39 9.68 -14.87 -0.78
N GLU A 40 8.67 -15.68 -1.07
CA GLU A 40 7.49 -15.29 -1.84
C GLU A 40 6.31 -14.82 -0.95
N LEU A 41 6.40 -15.03 0.37
CA LEU A 41 5.45 -14.46 1.32
C LEU A 41 5.64 -12.94 1.32
N GLY A 42 4.74 -12.25 0.61
CA GLY A 42 4.76 -10.80 0.48
C GLY A 42 4.47 -10.07 1.79
N GLY A 43 4.77 -8.77 1.81
CA GLY A 43 4.27 -7.87 2.87
C GLY A 43 4.98 -7.98 4.22
N GLY A 44 6.10 -8.69 4.32
CA GLY A 44 6.92 -8.73 5.53
C GLY A 44 6.31 -9.55 6.69
N LEU A 45 5.29 -10.36 6.42
CA LEU A 45 4.66 -11.22 7.41
C LEU A 45 5.37 -12.57 7.52
N SER A 46 5.55 -13.04 8.74
CA SER A 46 5.97 -14.40 9.05
C SER A 46 4.84 -15.41 8.81
N VAL A 47 5.19 -16.69 8.68
CA VAL A 47 4.23 -17.80 8.63
C VAL A 47 3.26 -17.76 9.82
N ALA A 48 3.75 -17.50 11.03
CA ALA A 48 2.92 -17.40 12.23
C ALA A 48 1.88 -16.29 12.12
N GLN A 49 2.25 -15.12 11.59
CA GLN A 49 1.31 -14.02 11.35
C GLN A 49 0.28 -14.36 10.27
N HIS A 50 0.68 -15.08 9.21
CA HIS A 50 -0.29 -15.58 8.23
C HIS A 50 -1.30 -16.55 8.85
N LEU A 51 -0.86 -17.46 9.72
CA LEU A 51 -1.75 -18.38 10.42
C LEU A 51 -2.72 -17.62 11.34
N GLU A 52 -2.23 -16.62 12.07
CA GLU A 52 -3.06 -15.84 12.99
C GLU A 52 -4.17 -15.05 12.27
N ARG A 53 -3.87 -14.53 11.07
CA ARG A 53 -4.84 -13.84 10.21
C ARG A 53 -5.98 -14.73 9.71
N LEU A 54 -5.91 -16.05 9.87
CA LEU A 54 -7.00 -16.98 9.51
C LEU A 54 -8.12 -17.00 10.55
N ARG A 55 -7.88 -16.51 11.77
CA ARG A 55 -8.86 -16.52 12.87
C ARG A 55 -9.92 -15.41 12.76
N GLY A 56 -9.80 -14.52 11.78
CA GLY A 56 -10.69 -13.37 11.65
C GLY A 56 -10.43 -12.55 10.40
N PHE A 57 -11.14 -11.43 10.29
CA PHE A 57 -10.91 -10.40 9.27
C PHE A 57 -10.06 -9.27 9.83
N GLY A 58 -8.97 -8.97 9.13
CA GLY A 58 -8.08 -7.87 9.48
C GLY A 58 -8.68 -6.50 9.14
N ALA A 59 -8.21 -5.45 9.80
CA ALA A 59 -8.64 -4.08 9.52
C ALA A 59 -8.42 -3.66 8.04
N SER A 60 -7.40 -4.20 7.37
CA SER A 60 -7.15 -3.96 5.94
C SER A 60 -8.15 -4.65 5.01
N GLU A 61 -8.90 -5.65 5.49
CA GLU A 61 -9.82 -6.49 4.71
C GLU A 61 -11.27 -6.01 4.84
N ILE A 62 -11.61 -5.37 5.96
CA ILE A 62 -13.00 -5.02 6.31
C ILE A 62 -13.63 -4.00 5.36
N GLY A 63 -12.83 -3.13 4.76
CA GLY A 63 -13.29 -2.18 3.75
C GLY A 63 -13.97 -2.86 2.55
N THR A 64 -13.41 -3.98 2.10
CA THR A 64 -13.98 -4.79 1.01
C THR A 64 -15.32 -5.40 1.42
N LEU A 65 -15.39 -5.95 2.63
CA LEU A 65 -16.61 -6.57 3.15
C LEU A 65 -17.74 -5.54 3.32
N VAL A 66 -17.44 -4.39 3.91
CA VAL A 66 -18.42 -3.29 4.05
C VAL A 66 -18.86 -2.78 2.68
N GLY A 67 -17.91 -2.57 1.76
CA GLY A 67 -18.20 -2.14 0.40
C GLY A 67 -19.16 -3.09 -0.32
N GLU A 68 -18.87 -4.40 -0.31
CA GLU A 68 -19.72 -5.40 -0.97
C GLU A 68 -21.07 -5.56 -0.26
N HIS A 69 -21.11 -5.47 1.07
CA HIS A 69 -22.36 -5.47 1.84
C HIS A 69 -23.25 -4.25 1.52
N ARG A 70 -22.66 -3.13 1.09
CA ARG A 70 -23.36 -1.96 0.53
C ARG A 70 -23.76 -2.12 -0.94
N GLY A 71 -23.38 -3.22 -1.59
CA GLY A 71 -23.54 -3.42 -3.03
C GLY A 71 -22.56 -2.62 -3.89
N LEU A 72 -21.44 -2.16 -3.32
CA LEU A 72 -20.39 -1.46 -4.06
C LEU A 72 -19.42 -2.48 -4.69
N TYR A 73 -18.86 -2.09 -5.84
CA TYR A 73 -17.81 -2.86 -6.50
C TYR A 73 -16.43 -2.45 -5.96
N ASN A 74 -15.59 -3.43 -5.67
CA ASN A 74 -14.17 -3.24 -5.38
C ASN A 74 -13.34 -3.92 -6.49
N PRO A 75 -12.43 -3.20 -7.18
CA PRO A 75 -11.65 -3.76 -8.28
C PRO A 75 -10.49 -4.66 -7.84
N PHE A 76 -10.15 -4.70 -6.55
CA PHE A 76 -8.98 -5.41 -6.05
C PHE A 76 -9.28 -6.77 -5.42
N ASP A 77 -10.41 -6.87 -4.71
CA ASP A 77 -10.80 -8.05 -3.95
C ASP A 77 -12.33 -8.12 -3.81
N THR A 78 -12.84 -9.32 -3.62
CA THR A 78 -14.23 -9.61 -3.27
C THR A 78 -14.34 -10.25 -1.88
N ALA A 79 -15.51 -10.15 -1.25
CA ALA A 79 -15.81 -10.87 -0.02
C ALA A 79 -15.67 -12.38 -0.21
N ARG A 80 -16.01 -12.89 -1.40
CA ARG A 80 -15.81 -14.29 -1.77
C ARG A 80 -14.34 -14.72 -1.68
N GLU A 81 -13.42 -13.95 -2.26
CA GLU A 81 -11.98 -14.24 -2.23
C GLU A 81 -11.40 -14.08 -0.82
N LEU A 82 -11.90 -13.13 -0.02
CA LEU A 82 -11.52 -13.00 1.38
C LEU A 82 -11.95 -14.22 2.21
N VAL A 83 -13.19 -14.69 2.05
CA VAL A 83 -13.68 -15.90 2.72
C VAL A 83 -12.92 -17.13 2.23
N ALA A 84 -12.64 -17.25 0.93
CA ALA A 84 -11.89 -18.37 0.37
C ALA A 84 -10.51 -18.52 1.02
N ARG A 85 -9.80 -17.40 1.25
CA ARG A 85 -8.55 -17.39 2.02
C ARG A 85 -8.73 -17.89 3.46
N LYS A 86 -9.81 -17.50 4.16
CA LYS A 86 -10.09 -17.99 5.53
C LYS A 86 -10.43 -19.49 5.57
N LEU A 87 -10.94 -20.04 4.46
CA LEU A 87 -11.27 -21.46 4.29
C LEU A 87 -10.13 -22.31 3.71
N LEU A 88 -8.92 -21.74 3.63
CA LEU A 88 -7.72 -22.38 3.07
C LEU A 88 -7.88 -22.82 1.61
N LEU A 89 -8.81 -22.22 0.87
CA LEU A 89 -9.00 -22.50 -0.56
C LEU A 89 -7.93 -21.80 -1.39
N ASP A 90 -7.52 -20.62 -0.95
CA ASP A 90 -6.48 -19.82 -1.57
C ASP A 90 -5.33 -19.59 -0.58
N LEU A 91 -4.12 -19.47 -1.13
CA LEU A 91 -2.93 -19.05 -0.39
C LEU A 91 -2.85 -17.52 -0.35
N PRO A 92 -2.14 -16.94 0.64
CA PRO A 92 -1.81 -15.53 0.62
C PRO A 92 -1.13 -15.15 -0.70
N GLU A 93 -1.52 -14.00 -1.25
CA GLU A 93 -0.94 -13.52 -2.50
C GLU A 93 0.55 -13.22 -2.35
N PRO A 94 1.37 -13.48 -3.39
CA PRO A 94 2.76 -13.07 -3.39
C PRO A 94 2.92 -11.55 -3.28
N GLY A 95 4.04 -11.11 -2.70
CA GLY A 95 4.33 -9.69 -2.56
C GLY A 95 4.46 -8.98 -3.90
N ASN A 96 3.59 -8.01 -4.18
CA ASN A 96 3.68 -7.16 -5.36
C ASN A 96 4.55 -5.91 -5.09
N ALA A 97 4.81 -5.11 -6.13
CA ALA A 97 5.65 -3.91 -6.02
C ALA A 97 5.08 -2.85 -5.07
N HIS A 98 3.74 -2.76 -4.95
CA HIS A 98 3.08 -1.82 -4.04
C HIS A 98 3.31 -2.21 -2.58
N LEU A 99 3.17 -3.50 -2.24
CA LEU A 99 3.45 -4.00 -0.90
C LEU A 99 4.91 -3.81 -0.50
N ARG A 100 5.85 -4.13 -1.40
CA ARG A 100 7.29 -3.93 -1.15
C ARG A 100 7.62 -2.46 -0.89
N ARG A 101 7.06 -1.55 -1.70
CA ARG A 101 7.23 -0.11 -1.50
C ARG A 101 6.71 0.35 -0.13
N GLY A 102 5.53 -0.13 0.27
CA GLY A 102 4.97 0.13 1.59
C GLY A 102 5.93 -0.25 2.71
N VAL A 103 6.36 -1.52 2.74
CA VAL A 103 7.28 -2.05 3.77
C VAL A 103 8.61 -1.29 3.80
N SER A 104 9.17 -0.92 2.64
CA SER A 104 10.44 -0.20 2.58
C SER A 104 10.33 1.26 3.04
N LEU A 105 9.21 1.93 2.77
CA LEU A 105 9.06 3.36 3.07
C LEU A 105 8.43 3.61 4.45
N GLU A 106 7.67 2.68 5.01
CA GLU A 106 7.00 2.86 6.30
C GLU A 106 7.93 3.38 7.43
N PRO A 107 9.17 2.87 7.63
CA PRO A 107 10.06 3.41 8.65
C PRO A 107 10.43 4.88 8.45
N LEU A 108 10.59 5.31 7.20
CA LEU A 108 10.87 6.71 6.85
C LEU A 108 9.65 7.59 7.12
N ILE A 109 8.48 7.17 6.64
CA ILE A 109 7.21 7.91 6.81
C ILE A 109 6.91 8.11 8.29
N ARG A 110 7.06 7.04 9.08
CA ARG A 110 6.93 7.07 10.53
C ARG A 110 7.90 8.07 11.15
N ALA A 111 9.19 7.98 10.84
CA ALA A 111 10.20 8.87 11.44
C ALA A 111 9.89 10.35 11.16
N GLU A 112 9.56 10.68 9.91
CA GLU A 112 9.21 12.04 9.50
C GLU A 112 7.93 12.55 10.18
N PHE A 113 6.89 11.72 10.25
CA PHE A 113 5.65 12.09 10.92
C PHE A 113 5.87 12.39 12.41
N LEU A 114 6.60 11.53 13.13
CA LEU A 114 6.88 11.72 14.55
C LEU A 114 7.71 12.98 14.79
N GLN A 115 8.71 13.23 13.93
CA GLN A 115 9.53 14.44 14.00
C GLN A 115 8.71 15.71 13.76
N GLN A 116 7.82 15.72 12.77
CA GLN A 116 7.03 16.90 12.40
C GLN A 116 5.89 17.18 13.39
N SER A 117 5.28 16.14 13.94
CA SER A 117 4.12 16.26 14.85
C SER A 117 4.52 16.36 16.32
N GLY A 118 5.73 15.92 16.69
CA GLY A 118 6.12 15.73 18.09
C GLY A 118 5.40 14.56 18.76
N ALA A 119 4.75 13.68 17.99
CA ALA A 119 4.04 12.52 18.51
C ALA A 119 4.99 11.51 19.17
N ILE A 120 4.51 10.88 20.23
CA ILE A 120 5.22 9.81 20.95
C ILE A 120 4.56 8.49 20.61
N ARG A 121 5.34 7.52 20.11
CA ARG A 121 4.84 6.16 19.86
C ARG A 121 4.52 5.48 21.18
N ARG A 122 3.37 4.81 21.24
CA ARG A 122 2.92 3.98 22.36
C ARG A 122 2.97 2.52 21.97
N GLU A 123 4.19 2.00 21.81
CA GLU A 123 4.43 0.62 21.36
C GLU A 123 3.76 -0.41 22.27
N ASP A 124 3.72 -0.14 23.58
CA ASP A 124 2.98 -0.92 24.57
C ASP A 124 1.50 -1.08 24.19
N LEU A 125 0.84 0.02 23.84
CA LEU A 125 -0.56 0.04 23.45
C LEU A 125 -0.77 -0.55 22.04
N THR A 126 0.15 -0.28 21.10
CA THR A 126 0.12 -0.88 19.75
C THR A 126 0.16 -2.41 19.84
N GLN A 127 1.07 -2.96 20.66
CA GLN A 127 1.18 -4.41 20.87
C GLN A 127 -0.03 -4.98 21.60
N GLN A 128 -0.55 -4.26 22.61
CA GLN A 128 -1.79 -4.65 23.31
C GLN A 128 -2.96 -4.79 22.34
N LEU A 129 -3.16 -3.82 21.43
CA LEU A 129 -4.22 -3.87 20.42
C LEU A 129 -4.00 -5.02 19.41
N ALA A 130 -2.77 -5.22 18.94
CA ALA A 130 -2.46 -6.27 17.97
C ALA A 130 -2.72 -7.68 18.53
N ALA A 131 -2.47 -7.88 19.82
CA ALA A 131 -2.70 -9.13 20.52
C ALA A 131 -4.16 -9.34 20.96
N HIS A 132 -4.97 -8.28 21.00
CA HIS A 132 -6.31 -8.33 21.55
C HIS A 132 -7.27 -9.16 20.68
N ARG A 133 -8.12 -9.96 21.34
CA ARG A 133 -9.16 -10.77 20.69
C ARG A 133 -10.48 -10.50 21.41
N PRO A 134 -11.37 -9.67 20.84
CA PRO A 134 -12.61 -9.28 21.51
C PRO A 134 -13.56 -10.47 21.56
N SER A 135 -14.16 -10.73 22.73
CA SER A 135 -15.14 -11.82 22.90
C SER A 135 -16.45 -11.53 22.17
N GLN A 136 -16.83 -10.26 22.06
CA GLN A 136 -18.06 -9.81 21.40
C GLN A 136 -18.02 -10.01 19.88
N TRP A 137 -16.85 -9.83 19.26
CA TRP A 137 -16.64 -9.95 17.82
C TRP A 137 -15.41 -10.82 17.54
N PRO A 138 -15.46 -12.14 17.77
CA PRO A 138 -14.27 -13.00 17.75
C PRO A 138 -13.54 -13.05 16.40
N TRP A 139 -14.20 -12.59 15.33
CA TRP A 139 -13.63 -12.44 14.00
C TRP A 139 -12.82 -11.15 13.82
N MET A 140 -12.96 -10.15 14.69
CA MET A 140 -12.37 -8.83 14.50
C MET A 140 -10.90 -8.84 14.92
N GLN A 141 -10.03 -8.43 14.00
CA GLN A 141 -8.58 -8.36 14.24
C GLN A 141 -7.99 -7.09 13.65
N ALA A 142 -6.96 -6.55 14.28
CA ALA A 142 -6.17 -5.49 13.67
C ALA A 142 -4.70 -5.62 14.06
N THR A 143 -3.84 -5.10 13.20
CA THR A 143 -2.43 -4.85 13.50
C THR A 143 -2.21 -3.39 13.14
N PRO A 144 -2.43 -2.45 14.09
CA PRO A 144 -2.21 -1.04 13.82
C PRO A 144 -0.72 -0.77 13.59
N ASP A 145 -0.41 0.18 12.72
CA ASP A 145 0.99 0.57 12.50
C ASP A 145 1.55 1.29 13.72
N ASP A 146 0.80 2.25 14.26
CA ASP A 146 1.14 2.95 15.50
C ASP A 146 -0.08 3.50 16.24
N VAL A 147 -0.17 3.21 17.54
CA VAL A 147 -0.83 4.08 18.51
C VAL A 147 0.17 5.16 18.90
N VAL A 148 -0.26 6.41 18.86
CA VAL A 148 0.58 7.56 19.20
C VAL A 148 -0.12 8.48 20.19
N GLU A 149 0.69 9.23 20.93
CA GLU A 149 0.25 10.27 21.85
C GLU A 149 0.74 11.64 21.36
N ILE A 150 -0.17 12.59 21.21
CA ILE A 150 0.13 13.98 20.84
C ILE A 150 -0.49 14.88 21.91
N ASN A 151 0.33 15.63 22.64
CA ASN A 151 -0.12 16.53 23.71
C ASN A 151 -1.04 15.84 24.74
N GLY A 152 -0.71 14.60 25.14
CA GLY A 152 -1.51 13.83 26.10
C GLY A 152 -2.75 13.15 25.52
N VAL A 153 -2.96 13.25 24.20
CA VAL A 153 -4.13 12.69 23.51
C VAL A 153 -3.72 11.50 22.66
N LEU A 154 -4.38 10.35 22.87
CA LEU A 154 -4.12 9.13 22.12
C LEU A 154 -4.86 9.13 20.78
N GLY A 155 -4.20 8.62 19.75
CA GLY A 155 -4.79 8.33 18.45
C GLY A 155 -4.09 7.19 17.75
N VAL A 156 -4.63 6.79 16.61
CA VAL A 156 -4.03 5.75 15.76
C VAL A 156 -3.68 6.29 14.39
N ILE A 157 -2.51 5.85 13.92
CA ILE A 157 -1.93 6.20 12.64
C ILE A 157 -1.81 4.94 11.79
N ASP A 158 -2.17 5.09 10.53
CA ASP A 158 -1.91 4.11 9.48
C ASP A 158 -1.03 4.79 8.41
N TYR A 159 0.17 4.27 8.17
CA TYR A 159 1.11 4.83 7.22
C TYR A 159 0.91 4.24 5.83
N LYS A 160 0.95 5.09 4.81
CA LYS A 160 0.75 4.69 3.42
C LYS A 160 1.83 5.26 2.52
N ALA A 161 2.34 4.41 1.63
CA ALA A 161 3.28 4.80 0.58
C ALA A 161 2.62 4.66 -0.80
N PRO A 162 1.68 5.55 -1.15
CA PRO A 162 0.95 5.44 -2.41
C PRO A 162 1.85 5.77 -3.61
N ALA A 163 1.43 5.38 -4.81
CA ALA A 163 2.16 5.75 -6.04
C ALA A 163 1.85 7.21 -6.42
N GLU A 164 0.61 7.60 -6.18
CA GLU A 164 0.06 8.93 -6.43
C GLU A 164 -0.39 9.53 -5.09
N PRO A 165 -0.36 10.86 -4.94
CA PRO A 165 -0.85 11.51 -3.72
C PRO A 165 -2.30 11.13 -3.41
N ILE A 166 -2.60 10.92 -2.13
CA ILE A 166 -3.96 10.65 -1.67
C ILE A 166 -4.61 11.99 -1.33
N SER A 167 -5.68 12.34 -2.02
CA SER A 167 -6.44 13.58 -1.76
C SER A 167 -7.51 13.40 -0.67
N GLU A 168 -8.05 12.20 -0.52
CA GLU A 168 -9.12 11.89 0.42
C GLU A 168 -8.97 10.48 1.00
N VAL A 169 -9.46 10.29 2.23
CA VAL A 169 -9.44 8.98 2.88
C VAL A 169 -10.53 8.11 2.25
N SER A 170 -10.13 7.02 1.59
CA SER A 170 -11.08 6.08 0.96
C SER A 170 -11.94 5.35 2.01
N LEU A 171 -13.08 4.80 1.59
CA LEU A 171 -13.91 3.94 2.45
C LEU A 171 -13.08 2.83 3.12
N SER A 172 -12.16 2.20 2.38
CA SER A 172 -11.34 1.12 2.92
C SER A 172 -10.47 1.58 4.09
N TYR A 173 -9.87 2.77 3.99
CA TYR A 173 -9.06 3.34 5.07
C TYR A 173 -9.91 3.85 6.24
N HIS A 174 -11.09 4.39 5.95
CA HIS A 174 -12.08 4.69 6.99
C HIS A 174 -12.43 3.41 7.78
N CYS A 175 -12.81 2.34 7.09
CA CYS A 175 -13.14 1.06 7.71
C CYS A 175 -11.98 0.50 8.54
N GLN A 176 -10.75 0.57 8.02
CA GLN A 176 -9.55 0.11 8.71
C GLN A 176 -9.35 0.82 10.05
N LEU A 177 -9.35 2.16 10.05
CA LEU A 177 -9.12 2.97 11.25
C LEU A 177 -10.28 2.84 12.26
N HIS A 178 -11.52 2.67 11.80
CA HIS A 178 -12.67 2.45 12.68
C HIS A 178 -12.67 1.06 13.31
N GLN A 179 -12.27 0.01 12.58
CA GLN A 179 -12.10 -1.33 13.16
C GLN A 179 -11.03 -1.32 14.26
N ILE A 180 -9.92 -0.60 14.07
CA ILE A 180 -8.93 -0.41 15.14
C ILE A 180 -9.54 0.35 16.33
N GLY A 181 -10.34 1.39 16.07
CA GLY A 181 -11.06 2.14 17.10
C GLY A 181 -11.99 1.26 17.95
N LEU A 182 -12.73 0.34 17.32
CA LEU A 182 -13.60 -0.62 18.01
C LEU A 182 -12.81 -1.56 18.94
N LEU A 183 -11.68 -2.09 18.46
CA LEU A 183 -10.79 -2.91 19.29
C LEU A 183 -10.20 -2.13 20.46
N ALA A 184 -9.81 -0.86 20.22
CA ALA A 184 -9.27 0.01 21.24
C ALA A 184 -10.30 0.32 22.32
N GLN A 185 -11.55 0.58 21.92
CA GLN A 185 -12.64 0.77 22.87
C GLN A 185 -12.89 -0.48 23.72
N ASP A 186 -12.84 -1.68 23.15
CA ASP A 186 -13.07 -2.94 23.87
C ASP A 186 -12.01 -3.20 24.95
N VAL A 187 -10.76 -2.79 24.73
CA VAL A 187 -9.68 -2.86 25.75
C VAL A 187 -9.65 -1.65 26.70
N GLY A 188 -10.60 -0.73 26.60
CA GLY A 188 -10.66 0.48 27.44
C GLY A 188 -9.65 1.57 27.07
N LEU A 189 -9.20 1.61 25.81
CA LEU A 189 -8.29 2.62 25.25
C LEU A 189 -9.07 3.55 24.29
N PRO A 190 -9.66 4.65 24.78
CA PRO A 190 -10.37 5.59 23.91
C PRO A 190 -9.38 6.36 23.01
N LEU A 191 -9.52 6.19 21.70
CA LEU A 191 -8.75 6.94 20.71
C LEU A 191 -9.49 8.21 20.32
N ALA A 192 -8.88 9.37 20.56
CA ALA A 192 -9.49 10.66 20.28
C ALA A 192 -9.35 11.07 18.81
N PHE A 193 -8.34 10.56 18.10
CA PHE A 193 -8.17 10.81 16.68
C PHE A 193 -7.67 9.58 15.93
N ARG A 194 -7.87 9.61 14.61
CA ARG A 194 -7.43 8.60 13.65
C ARG A 194 -6.92 9.34 12.43
N ALA A 195 -5.83 8.89 11.81
CA ALA A 195 -5.36 9.49 10.58
C ALA A 195 -4.65 8.47 9.69
N VAL A 196 -4.76 8.70 8.38
CA VAL A 196 -3.84 8.12 7.40
C VAL A 196 -2.69 9.11 7.23
N VAL A 197 -1.46 8.61 7.28
CA VAL A 197 -0.26 9.40 7.01
C VAL A 197 0.37 8.88 5.74
N ALA A 198 0.23 9.64 4.66
CA ALA A 198 0.60 9.21 3.31
C ALA A 198 1.88 9.90 2.83
N TRP A 199 2.86 9.14 2.33
CA TRP A 199 4.05 9.74 1.74
C TRP A 199 3.73 10.44 0.43
N ASN A 200 4.06 11.72 0.34
CA ASN A 200 3.95 12.50 -0.88
C ASN A 200 5.30 12.52 -1.61
N MET A 201 5.35 11.83 -2.75
CA MET A 201 6.56 11.72 -3.55
C MET A 201 7.02 13.05 -4.16
N ALA A 202 6.10 14.00 -4.38
CA ALA A 202 6.42 15.28 -5.01
C ALA A 202 7.03 16.27 -4.02
N SER A 203 6.50 16.34 -2.80
CA SER A 203 7.04 17.19 -1.72
C SER A 203 8.12 16.49 -0.88
N TRP A 204 8.25 15.16 -1.02
CA TRP A 204 9.12 14.32 -0.20
C TRP A 204 8.84 14.47 1.30
N SER A 205 7.55 14.47 1.66
CA SER A 205 7.07 14.65 3.03
C SER A 205 5.80 13.83 3.27
N PRO A 206 5.44 13.52 4.53
CA PRO A 206 4.15 12.90 4.83
C PRO A 206 3.01 13.93 4.79
N ASP A 207 1.91 13.57 4.14
CA ASP A 207 0.62 14.25 4.22
C ASP A 207 -0.24 13.56 5.31
N VAL A 208 -0.82 14.35 6.21
CA VAL A 208 -1.70 13.84 7.26
C VAL A 208 -3.15 14.04 6.85
N LEU A 209 -3.88 12.93 6.73
CA LEU A 209 -5.28 12.88 6.33
C LEU A 209 -6.13 12.45 7.54
N PRO A 210 -6.80 13.39 8.23
CA PRO A 210 -7.66 13.06 9.37
C PRO A 210 -8.81 12.14 8.95
N CYS A 211 -9.12 11.17 9.81
CA CYS A 211 -10.26 10.28 9.66
C CYS A 211 -11.22 10.54 10.83
N PRO A 212 -12.26 11.38 10.63
CA PRO A 212 -13.24 11.67 11.67
C PRO A 212 -13.93 10.40 12.17
N HIS A 213 -14.29 10.39 13.46
CA HIS A 213 -15.07 9.30 14.04
C HIS A 213 -16.48 9.26 13.45
N ASP A 214 -16.87 8.08 12.96
CA ASP A 214 -18.19 7.79 12.41
C ASP A 214 -18.78 6.55 13.11
N PRO A 215 -19.68 6.74 14.08
CA PRO A 215 -20.35 5.63 14.77
C PRO A 215 -21.27 4.80 13.85
N ALA A 216 -21.79 5.38 12.76
CA ALA A 216 -22.64 4.63 11.82
C ALA A 216 -21.78 3.64 11.04
N LEU A 217 -20.59 4.06 10.59
CA LEU A 217 -19.63 3.18 9.94
C LEU A 217 -19.18 2.04 10.86
N GLU A 218 -19.01 2.28 12.16
CA GLU A 218 -18.69 1.23 13.14
C GLU A 218 -19.78 0.13 13.19
N GLN A 219 -21.06 0.52 13.15
CA GLN A 219 -22.15 -0.46 13.09
C GLN A 219 -22.14 -1.26 11.79
N GLU A 220 -21.80 -0.62 10.67
CA GLU A 220 -21.68 -1.29 9.38
C GLU A 220 -20.51 -2.27 9.32
N ILE A 221 -19.37 -1.91 9.91
CA ILE A 221 -18.21 -2.80 10.09
C ILE A 221 -18.62 -4.04 10.87
N ILE A 222 -19.32 -3.85 12.00
CA ILE A 222 -19.78 -4.96 12.85
C ILE A 222 -20.76 -5.84 12.05
N ALA A 223 -21.70 -5.24 11.34
CA ALA A 223 -22.70 -5.95 10.56
C ALA A 223 -22.06 -6.78 9.43
N ALA A 224 -21.19 -6.17 8.62
CA ALA A 224 -20.54 -6.83 7.50
C ALA A 224 -19.60 -7.95 7.98
N GLY A 225 -18.72 -7.67 8.95
CA GLY A 225 -17.80 -8.69 9.47
C GLY A 225 -18.53 -9.86 10.11
N SER A 226 -19.59 -9.60 10.89
CA SER A 226 -20.41 -10.65 11.50
C SER A 226 -21.19 -11.45 10.45
N HIS A 227 -21.69 -10.78 9.41
CA HIS A 227 -22.40 -11.44 8.31
C HIS A 227 -21.48 -12.46 7.61
N TYR A 228 -20.32 -12.01 7.12
CA TYR A 228 -19.40 -12.89 6.40
C TYR A 228 -18.75 -13.95 7.29
N TRP A 229 -18.49 -13.64 8.56
CA TRP A 229 -17.92 -14.64 9.46
C TRP A 229 -18.93 -15.74 9.79
N THR A 230 -20.11 -15.36 10.26
CA THR A 230 -21.11 -16.32 10.75
C THR A 230 -21.78 -17.11 9.63
N HIS A 231 -22.12 -16.47 8.51
CA HIS A 231 -22.88 -17.12 7.45
C HIS A 231 -22.01 -17.80 6.39
N HIS A 232 -20.71 -17.53 6.34
CA HIS A 232 -19.83 -18.04 5.30
C HIS A 232 -18.58 -18.74 5.86
N VAL A 233 -17.76 -18.07 6.67
CA VAL A 233 -16.54 -18.70 7.21
C VAL A 233 -16.88 -19.87 8.14
N LEU A 234 -17.78 -19.67 9.10
CA LEU A 234 -18.14 -20.72 10.08
C LEU A 234 -18.99 -21.85 9.48
N THR A 235 -19.66 -21.62 8.36
CA THR A 235 -20.45 -22.63 7.64
C THR A 235 -19.63 -23.36 6.57
N GLY A 236 -18.45 -22.85 6.21
CA GLY A 236 -17.63 -23.41 5.14
C GLY A 236 -18.13 -23.05 3.74
N GLU A 237 -19.05 -22.09 3.62
CA GLU A 237 -19.66 -21.68 2.37
C GLU A 237 -19.06 -20.38 1.84
N LEU A 238 -18.89 -20.29 0.52
CA LEU A 238 -18.43 -19.06 -0.12
C LEU A 238 -19.61 -18.11 -0.40
N PRO A 239 -19.46 -16.80 -0.15
CA PRO A 239 -20.40 -15.79 -0.65
C PRO A 239 -20.60 -15.92 -2.16
N PRO A 240 -21.79 -15.55 -2.69
CA PRO A 240 -21.98 -15.44 -4.12
C PRO A 240 -20.99 -14.43 -4.71
N TRP A 241 -20.68 -14.56 -6.00
CA TRP A 241 -19.95 -13.49 -6.68
C TRP A 241 -20.77 -12.20 -6.63
N PRO A 242 -20.14 -11.03 -6.41
CA PRO A 242 -20.84 -9.76 -6.45
C PRO A 242 -21.54 -9.64 -7.79
N THR A 243 -22.87 -9.54 -7.73
CA THR A 243 -23.65 -9.21 -8.91
C THR A 243 -23.59 -7.71 -9.04
N THR A 244 -22.72 -7.21 -9.92
CA THR A 244 -22.91 -5.85 -10.39
C THR A 244 -24.30 -5.84 -11.01
N PRO A 245 -25.25 -5.01 -10.54
CA PRO A 245 -26.49 -4.84 -11.28
C PRO A 245 -26.03 -4.53 -12.70
N ARG A 246 -26.39 -5.39 -13.66
CA ARG A 246 -26.22 -5.04 -15.06
C ARG A 246 -26.88 -3.69 -15.15
N LEU A 247 -26.10 -2.65 -15.43
CA LEU A 247 -26.66 -1.44 -15.99
C LEU A 247 -27.35 -1.95 -17.25
N ASN A 248 -28.66 -2.20 -17.15
CA ASN A 248 -29.54 -2.29 -18.29
C ASN A 248 -29.61 -0.87 -18.86
N LEU A 249 -28.46 -0.30 -19.25
CA LEU A 249 -28.44 0.62 -20.35
C LEU A 249 -28.70 -0.26 -21.57
N SER A 250 -29.96 -0.67 -21.73
CA SER A 250 -30.44 -0.95 -23.05
C SER A 250 -30.10 0.31 -23.84
N LEU A 251 -29.26 0.19 -24.86
CA LEU A 251 -29.05 1.30 -25.79
C LEU A 251 -30.40 1.81 -26.33
N ALA A 252 -31.50 1.06 -26.24
CA ALA A 252 -32.83 1.55 -26.58
C ALA A 252 -33.42 2.60 -25.60
N GLU A 253 -32.95 2.66 -24.35
CA GLU A 253 -33.47 3.55 -23.30
C GLU A 253 -32.69 4.88 -23.18
N VAL A 254 -31.52 4.97 -23.83
CA VAL A 254 -30.77 6.22 -23.96
C VAL A 254 -31.45 7.09 -25.02
N THR A 255 -31.80 8.33 -24.66
CA THR A 255 -32.41 9.27 -25.61
C THR A 255 -31.52 9.49 -26.83
N VAL A 256 -32.10 9.86 -27.97
CA VAL A 256 -31.33 10.10 -29.20
C VAL A 256 -30.27 11.18 -28.97
N GLU A 257 -30.61 12.19 -28.17
CA GLU A 257 -29.73 13.30 -27.80
C GLU A 257 -28.54 12.81 -26.97
N ALA A 258 -28.78 11.96 -25.96
CA ALA A 258 -27.71 11.41 -25.13
C ALA A 258 -26.77 10.48 -25.93
N LYS A 259 -27.30 9.72 -26.90
CA LYS A 259 -26.45 8.93 -27.82
C LYS A 259 -25.55 9.81 -28.67
N GLN A 260 -26.11 10.87 -29.24
CA GLN A 260 -25.34 11.82 -30.05
C GLN A 260 -24.26 12.52 -29.22
N GLU A 261 -24.56 12.86 -27.97
CA GLU A 261 -23.59 13.45 -27.05
C GLU A 261 -22.48 12.46 -26.68
N ILE A 262 -22.81 11.22 -26.35
CA ILE A 262 -21.84 10.16 -26.05
C ILE A 262 -20.95 9.89 -27.27
N GLU A 263 -21.52 9.78 -28.47
CA GLU A 263 -20.75 9.61 -29.71
C GLU A 263 -19.85 10.81 -30.00
N ALA A 264 -20.33 12.04 -29.76
CA ALA A 264 -19.52 13.24 -29.93
C ALA A 264 -18.35 13.28 -28.93
N LEU A 265 -18.59 12.92 -27.67
CA LEU A 265 -17.57 12.85 -26.62
C LEU A 265 -16.56 11.73 -26.89
N ALA A 266 -17.00 10.53 -27.28
CA ALA A 266 -16.12 9.42 -27.62
C ALA A 266 -15.24 9.74 -28.83
N ASN A 267 -15.81 10.34 -29.88
CA ASN A 267 -15.06 10.79 -31.03
C ASN A 267 -14.05 11.88 -30.67
N ARG A 268 -14.42 12.82 -29.79
CA ARG A 268 -13.51 13.86 -29.30
C ARG A 268 -12.37 13.25 -28.49
N PHE A 269 -12.68 12.31 -27.59
CA PHE A 269 -11.69 11.60 -26.78
C PHE A 269 -10.69 10.87 -27.67
N LEU A 270 -11.15 10.06 -28.62
CA LEU A 270 -10.29 9.32 -29.56
C LEU A 270 -9.38 10.26 -30.37
N ARG A 271 -9.92 11.40 -30.86
CA ARG A 271 -9.11 12.42 -31.56
C ARG A 271 -8.02 13.00 -30.66
N LEU A 272 -8.34 13.31 -29.41
CA LEU A 272 -7.36 13.83 -28.45
C LEU A 272 -6.29 12.79 -28.12
N GLU A 273 -6.68 11.53 -27.97
CA GLU A 273 -5.75 10.43 -27.73
C GLU A 273 -4.79 10.23 -28.91
N MET A 274 -5.29 10.26 -30.15
CA MET A 274 -4.44 10.20 -31.35
C MET A 274 -3.48 11.39 -31.44
N LEU A 275 -3.94 12.61 -31.15
CA LEU A 275 -3.10 13.80 -31.13
C LEU A 275 -2.02 13.73 -30.05
N ALA A 276 -2.35 13.22 -28.86
CA ALA A 276 -1.39 13.03 -27.78
C ALA A 276 -0.31 12.00 -28.17
N LYS A 277 -0.70 10.92 -28.84
CA LYS A 277 0.22 9.92 -29.36
C LYS A 277 1.15 10.49 -30.43
N GLU A 278 0.60 11.25 -31.38
CA GLU A 278 1.40 11.90 -32.44
C GLU A 278 2.35 12.95 -31.87
N ALA A 279 1.89 13.79 -30.93
CA ALA A 279 2.73 14.77 -30.26
C ALA A 279 3.89 14.12 -29.51
N LYS A 280 3.66 12.95 -28.89
CA LYS A 280 4.72 12.17 -28.26
C LYS A 280 5.74 11.68 -29.29
N THR A 281 5.31 11.09 -30.40
CA THR A 281 6.20 10.65 -31.49
C THR A 281 7.06 11.81 -31.99
N LEU A 282 6.44 12.94 -32.35
CA LEU A 282 7.16 14.13 -32.84
C LEU A 282 8.16 14.68 -31.81
N LYS A 283 7.81 14.65 -30.52
CA LYS A 283 8.72 15.06 -29.44
C LYS A 283 9.93 14.14 -29.36
N ASP A 284 9.70 12.83 -29.44
CA ASP A 284 10.75 11.83 -29.33
C ASP A 284 11.70 11.90 -30.56
N GLU A 285 11.16 12.05 -31.78
CA GLU A 285 11.94 12.29 -33.01
C GLU A 285 12.76 13.59 -32.94
N ALA A 286 12.16 14.69 -32.47
CA ALA A 286 12.87 15.95 -32.30
C ALA A 286 14.03 15.82 -31.30
N ARG A 287 13.83 15.05 -30.22
CA ARG A 287 14.87 14.75 -29.24
C ARG A 287 16.00 13.94 -29.83
N GLU A 288 15.70 12.90 -30.60
CA GLU A 288 16.71 12.07 -31.27
C GLU A 288 17.56 12.89 -32.24
N ARG A 289 16.92 13.73 -33.07
CA ARG A 289 17.62 14.63 -33.99
C ARG A 289 18.53 15.61 -33.26
N LEU A 290 18.07 16.17 -32.14
CA LEU A 290 18.86 17.06 -31.31
C LEU A 290 20.11 16.35 -30.76
N PHE A 291 19.95 15.14 -30.22
CA PHE A 291 21.08 14.37 -29.67
C PHE A 291 22.08 13.95 -30.75
N ALA A 292 21.60 13.55 -31.94
CA ALA A 292 22.47 13.25 -33.06
C ALA A 292 23.36 14.44 -33.44
N GLN A 293 22.80 15.65 -33.50
CA GLN A 293 23.56 16.87 -33.79
C GLN A 293 24.58 17.20 -32.69
N CYS A 294 24.19 17.08 -31.41
CA CYS A 294 25.12 17.32 -30.31
C CYS A 294 26.30 16.34 -30.31
N HIS A 295 26.06 15.07 -30.65
CA HIS A 295 27.11 14.08 -30.81
C HIS A 295 28.07 14.42 -31.97
N THR A 296 27.54 14.82 -33.14
CA THR A 296 28.38 15.25 -34.29
C THR A 296 29.33 16.39 -33.92
N HIS A 297 28.90 17.30 -33.04
CA HIS A 297 29.68 18.48 -32.64
C HIS A 297 30.48 18.29 -31.33
N GLN A 298 30.61 17.06 -30.82
CA GLN A 298 31.37 16.74 -29.60
C GLN A 298 30.94 17.57 -28.38
N LEU A 299 29.68 18.01 -28.37
CA LEU A 299 29.08 18.63 -27.19
C LEU A 299 28.81 17.46 -26.22
N GLY A 300 29.55 17.41 -25.10
CA GLY A 300 29.46 16.34 -24.10
C GLY A 300 28.00 16.05 -23.69
N GLN A 301 27.75 14.82 -23.22
CA GLN A 301 26.45 14.12 -23.13
C GLN A 301 25.28 14.80 -22.39
N ASP A 302 25.34 16.08 -22.05
CA ASP A 302 24.27 16.78 -21.34
C ASP A 302 23.54 17.79 -22.24
N VAL A 303 22.50 17.29 -22.90
CA VAL A 303 21.45 18.12 -23.49
C VAL A 303 20.17 17.87 -22.69
N ALA A 304 19.97 18.66 -21.64
CA ALA A 304 18.74 18.60 -20.85
C ALA A 304 17.61 19.30 -21.62
N SER A 305 16.56 18.55 -21.99
CA SER A 305 15.44 19.11 -22.77
C SER A 305 14.51 19.95 -21.88
N GLY A 306 14.41 21.23 -22.24
CA GLY A 306 13.76 22.36 -21.60
C GLY A 306 14.32 23.63 -22.27
N ALA A 307 14.25 24.82 -21.67
CA ALA A 307 15.00 25.97 -22.19
C ALA A 307 16.52 25.72 -22.02
N VAL A 308 17.15 25.22 -23.09
CA VAL A 308 18.55 24.79 -23.26
C VAL A 308 19.56 25.37 -22.25
N LYS A 309 20.37 24.53 -21.60
CA LYS A 309 21.68 24.93 -21.05
C LYS A 309 22.79 23.95 -21.41
N LEU A 310 23.71 24.43 -22.25
CA LEU A 310 25.05 23.90 -22.45
C LEU A 310 25.98 24.62 -21.47
N THR A 311 26.73 23.90 -20.65
CA THR A 311 27.87 24.48 -19.92
C THR A 311 29.10 23.60 -20.14
N PRO A 312 30.21 24.15 -20.68
CA PRO A 312 31.44 23.37 -20.86
C PRO A 312 32.02 22.98 -19.50
N GLN A 313 32.47 21.74 -19.36
CA GLN A 313 33.37 21.35 -18.28
C GLN A 313 34.73 22.02 -18.52
N SER A 314 35.17 22.84 -17.55
CA SER A 314 36.56 23.28 -17.45
C SER A 314 37.47 22.07 -17.27
N SER A 315 38.33 21.76 -18.25
CA SER A 315 39.44 20.83 -18.06
C SER A 315 40.55 21.53 -17.28
N TRP A 316 41.00 20.93 -16.18
CA TRP A 316 42.19 21.40 -15.45
C TRP A 316 43.43 21.25 -16.32
N ASP A 317 44.04 22.37 -16.69
CA ASP A 317 45.37 22.42 -17.29
C ASP A 317 46.41 22.34 -16.17
N LYS A 318 46.97 21.15 -16.00
CA LYS A 318 47.95 20.85 -14.97
C LYS A 318 49.19 21.75 -15.08
N ASP A 319 49.62 22.06 -16.29
CA ASP A 319 50.84 22.83 -16.54
C ASP A 319 50.61 24.32 -16.20
N ALA A 320 49.43 24.86 -16.51
CA ALA A 320 49.05 26.22 -16.16
C ALA A 320 48.85 26.42 -14.65
N VAL A 321 48.39 25.40 -13.93
CA VAL A 321 48.27 25.41 -12.46
C VAL A 321 49.65 25.32 -11.81
N GLU A 322 50.53 24.42 -12.27
CA GLU A 322 51.89 24.29 -11.76
C GLU A 322 52.72 25.57 -11.97
N ALA A 323 52.52 26.27 -13.09
CA ALA A 323 53.17 27.55 -13.38
C ALA A 323 52.72 28.70 -12.45
N ARG A 324 51.55 28.62 -11.84
CA ARG A 324 50.97 29.66 -10.96
C ARG A 324 51.25 29.46 -9.46
N LEU A 325 51.71 28.28 -9.06
CA LEU A 325 52.02 27.97 -7.67
C LEU A 325 53.42 28.49 -7.32
N SER A 326 53.51 29.30 -6.26
CA SER A 326 54.80 29.64 -5.66
C SER A 326 55.41 28.41 -4.97
N GLU A 327 56.73 28.42 -4.79
CA GLU A 327 57.48 27.30 -4.21
C GLU A 327 56.95 26.91 -2.80
N VAL A 328 56.49 27.89 -2.02
CA VAL A 328 55.87 27.69 -0.70
C VAL A 328 54.51 26.99 -0.79
N GLN A 329 53.71 27.27 -1.83
CA GLN A 329 52.39 26.67 -2.01
C GLN A 329 52.47 25.22 -2.52
N ARG A 330 53.52 24.86 -3.26
CA ARG A 330 53.73 23.49 -3.77
C ARG A 330 53.91 22.46 -2.64
N VAL A 331 54.57 22.85 -1.55
CA VAL A 331 54.82 21.99 -0.39
C VAL A 331 53.53 21.58 0.34
N GLN A 332 52.47 22.41 0.28
CA GLN A 332 51.18 22.10 0.92
C GLN A 332 50.35 21.06 0.17
N PHE A 333 50.62 20.81 -1.12
CA PHE A 333 49.84 19.89 -1.98
C PHE A 333 50.55 18.55 -2.26
N THR A 334 51.75 18.34 -1.73
CA THR A 334 52.36 17.00 -1.67
C THR A 334 51.56 16.14 -0.70
N ILE A 335 50.62 15.36 -1.25
CA ILE A 335 49.76 14.42 -0.55
C ILE A 335 50.60 13.54 0.38
N ALA A 336 50.28 13.53 1.68
CA ALA A 336 50.70 12.46 2.58
C ALA A 336 50.16 11.14 2.01
N GLN A 337 51.06 10.25 1.60
CA GLN A 337 50.70 8.88 1.26
C GLN A 337 50.07 8.25 2.50
N TRP A 338 48.76 7.99 2.46
CA TRP A 338 48.15 7.10 3.43
C TRP A 338 48.55 5.68 3.03
N ASP A 339 49.09 4.95 3.99
CA ASP A 339 49.69 3.62 3.80
C ASP A 339 48.77 2.62 3.09
N THR A 340 49.41 1.71 2.36
CA THR A 340 48.88 0.57 1.57
C THR A 340 47.79 -0.26 2.22
#